data_AF-A0A517TD66-F1
#
_entry.id   AF-A0A517TD66-F1
#
_cell.length_a   1.000
_cell.length_b   1.000
_cell.length_c   1.000
_cell.angle_alpha   90.00
_cell.angle_beta   90.00
_cell.angle_gamma   90.00
#
_symmetry.space_group_name_H-M   'P 1'
#
loop_
_entity.id
_entity.type
_entity.pdbx_description
1 polymer ?
#
loop_
_entity_poly.entity_id
_entity_poly.type
_entity_poly.pdbx_seq_one_letter_code
_entity_poly.pdbx_strand_id
1 'polypeptide(L)'
;MHNKFILAIATTACLFGMTICSAQDGAAESVELSDSLKSEVEQVSTRVSENINSGLALLTDGNEPAKLIEVIKTVRPMGYGQPESGSSRGDGSRGRSGGGNRGGGGSRGLPSTEEELQVRFKSLDANGDGRWTGDEVNRFMSSQPANSDGVVTFDEYKAAWLAIRERMQGGGAGGGHNHGSGGHSHGGGGQNNGGERGARGGESGVGEGRGRSGAGGAQSRGGQGGRQRGGVSGGQGARGATVNDDATFLTSLDRDRDRLLTSSEVKEAVSENTAKNFSTFAAHDKDRDGKLSPAEYAQSLSLPEGSQLNENGLDRRSQMRFQRMDADQDGTLSIESELLGGMKNSLLARGMAIRCCFQANGIDADGDQKVSREELDASNLSDDMKKSLEARLETPQPLSSLYQRFLAVSLQSLTKPQAE
;
A
#
# COMPACT_ATOMS: atom_id res chain seq x y z
N MET A 1 -46.16 0.68 -20.80
CA MET A 1 -45.63 0.00 -19.59
C MET A 1 -44.77 -1.24 -19.87
N HIS A 2 -44.67 -1.74 -21.11
CA HIS A 2 -43.87 -2.94 -21.41
C HIS A 2 -42.36 -2.69 -21.68
N ASN A 3 -41.95 -1.47 -22.05
CA ASN A 3 -40.53 -1.18 -22.34
C ASN A 3 -39.65 -0.98 -21.09
N LYS A 4 -40.22 -0.75 -19.91
CA LYS A 4 -39.44 -0.68 -18.65
C LYS A 4 -39.12 -2.06 -18.09
N PHE A 5 -39.88 -3.09 -18.46
CA PHE A 5 -39.68 -4.46 -17.98
C PHE A 5 -38.60 -5.21 -18.76
N ILE A 6 -38.44 -4.92 -20.06
CA ILE A 6 -37.38 -5.51 -20.89
C ILE A 6 -36.00 -4.94 -20.53
N LEU A 7 -35.92 -3.66 -20.16
CA LEU A 7 -34.67 -3.06 -19.68
C LEU A 7 -34.22 -3.68 -18.35
N ALA A 8 -35.15 -3.98 -17.44
CA ALA A 8 -34.84 -4.63 -16.16
C ALA A 8 -34.33 -6.07 -16.33
N ILE A 9 -34.83 -6.82 -17.32
CA ILE A 9 -34.37 -8.20 -17.59
C ILE A 9 -33.00 -8.22 -18.29
N ALA A 10 -32.72 -7.25 -19.17
CA ALA A 10 -31.42 -7.13 -19.84
C ALA A 10 -30.29 -6.75 -18.87
N THR A 11 -30.55 -5.93 -17.84
CA THR A 11 -29.57 -5.62 -16.80
C THR A 11 -29.28 -6.84 -15.91
N THR A 12 -30.29 -7.66 -15.61
CA THR A 12 -30.09 -8.90 -14.83
C THR A 12 -29.30 -9.96 -15.62
N ALA A 13 -29.49 -10.04 -16.94
CA ALA A 13 -28.71 -10.98 -17.77
C ALA A 13 -27.21 -10.59 -17.88
N CYS A 14 -26.87 -9.30 -17.82
CA CYS A 14 -25.47 -8.84 -17.76
C CYS A 14 -24.82 -9.06 -16.39
N LEU A 15 -25.61 -9.13 -15.31
CA LEU A 15 -25.14 -9.45 -13.96
C LEU A 15 -24.85 -10.96 -13.75
N PHE A 16 -25.54 -11.85 -14.48
CA PHE A 16 -25.38 -13.30 -14.36
C PHE A 16 -24.55 -13.96 -15.47
N GLY A 17 -24.28 -13.24 -16.56
CA GLY A 17 -23.38 -13.65 -17.63
C GLY A 17 -21.96 -13.12 -17.48
N MET A 18 -21.37 -13.12 -16.28
CA MET A 18 -19.92 -12.93 -16.13
C MET A 18 -19.18 -14.19 -16.61
N THR A 19 -19.33 -14.53 -17.89
CA THR A 19 -18.28 -15.28 -18.58
C THR A 19 -17.13 -14.29 -18.72
N ILE A 20 -16.18 -14.32 -17.79
CA ILE A 20 -14.93 -13.57 -17.90
C ILE A 20 -14.18 -14.18 -19.09
N CYS A 21 -14.44 -13.66 -20.29
CA CYS A 21 -13.71 -14.02 -21.49
C CYS A 21 -12.28 -13.46 -21.35
N SER A 22 -11.37 -14.22 -20.76
CA SER A 22 -9.95 -14.02 -21.04
C SER A 22 -9.71 -14.38 -22.50
N ALA A 23 -9.50 -13.37 -23.33
CA ALA A 23 -9.16 -13.53 -24.74
C ALA A 23 -7.72 -14.04 -24.85
N GLN A 24 -7.49 -15.32 -24.58
CA GLN A 24 -6.30 -16.07 -25.00
C GLN A 24 -6.78 -17.44 -25.49
N ASP A 25 -6.36 -17.84 -26.69
CA ASP A 25 -6.87 -18.92 -27.58
C ASP A 25 -6.87 -20.38 -27.03
N GLY A 26 -6.94 -20.58 -25.71
CA GLY A 26 -7.28 -21.86 -25.10
C GLY A 26 -8.71 -21.82 -24.60
N ALA A 27 -9.47 -22.91 -24.76
CA ALA A 27 -10.79 -23.06 -24.14
C ALA A 27 -10.65 -22.94 -22.60
N ALA A 28 -10.77 -21.71 -22.08
CA ALA A 28 -10.79 -21.45 -20.67
C ALA A 28 -12.08 -22.04 -20.13
N GLU A 29 -11.96 -23.16 -19.42
CA GLU A 29 -13.06 -23.74 -18.66
C GLU A 29 -13.49 -22.67 -17.64
N SER A 30 -14.67 -22.08 -17.84
CA SER A 30 -15.20 -21.07 -16.94
C SER A 30 -15.45 -21.71 -15.59
N VAL A 31 -14.70 -21.30 -14.57
CA VAL A 31 -14.95 -21.73 -13.19
C VAL A 31 -16.28 -21.12 -12.76
N GLU A 32 -17.34 -21.94 -12.69
CA GLU A 32 -18.62 -21.50 -12.17
C GLU A 32 -18.53 -21.38 -10.64
N LEU A 33 -18.73 -20.17 -10.13
CA LEU A 33 -18.86 -19.93 -8.70
C LEU A 33 -20.14 -20.63 -8.19
N SER A 34 -20.09 -21.17 -6.97
CA SER A 34 -21.29 -21.69 -6.30
C SER A 34 -22.35 -20.60 -6.17
N ASP A 35 -23.64 -20.95 -6.25
CA ASP A 35 -24.72 -19.96 -6.12
C ASP A 35 -24.73 -19.29 -4.74
N SER A 36 -24.26 -20.01 -3.71
CA SER A 36 -24.00 -19.46 -2.37
C SER A 36 -23.00 -18.31 -2.42
N LEU A 37 -21.85 -18.55 -3.07
CA LEU A 37 -20.79 -17.56 -3.21
C LEU A 37 -21.22 -16.34 -4.03
N LYS A 38 -21.98 -16.54 -5.11
CA LYS A 38 -22.54 -15.42 -5.91
C LYS A 38 -23.45 -14.52 -5.07
N SER A 39 -24.33 -15.12 -4.27
CA SER A 39 -25.23 -14.37 -3.37
C SER A 39 -24.44 -13.58 -2.33
N GLU A 40 -23.40 -14.17 -1.73
CA GLU A 40 -22.58 -13.46 -0.76
C GLU A 40 -21.79 -12.31 -1.39
N VAL A 41 -21.20 -12.53 -2.57
CA VAL A 41 -20.53 -11.48 -3.35
C VAL A 41 -21.46 -10.30 -3.63
N GLU A 42 -22.70 -10.57 -4.02
CA GLU A 42 -23.71 -9.55 -4.27
C GLU A 42 -24.07 -8.76 -3.00
N GLN A 43 -24.25 -9.45 -1.87
CA GLN A 43 -24.53 -8.82 -0.58
C GLN A 43 -23.39 -7.91 -0.11
N VAL A 44 -22.14 -8.39 -0.21
CA VAL A 44 -20.96 -7.60 0.16
C VAL A 44 -20.83 -6.39 -0.75
N SER A 45 -20.94 -6.59 -2.06
CA SER A 45 -20.85 -5.51 -3.05
C SER A 45 -21.91 -4.44 -2.81
N THR A 46 -23.15 -4.85 -2.52
CA THR A 46 -24.26 -3.95 -2.21
C THR A 46 -23.96 -3.11 -0.97
N ARG A 47 -23.57 -3.73 0.14
CA ARG A 47 -23.26 -3.03 1.39
C ARG A 47 -22.07 -2.07 1.29
N VAL A 48 -21.02 -2.46 0.56
CA VAL A 48 -19.86 -1.59 0.32
C VAL A 48 -20.27 -0.38 -0.52
N SER A 49 -21.04 -0.60 -1.58
CA SER A 49 -21.53 0.45 -2.47
C SER A 49 -22.47 1.41 -1.74
N GLU A 50 -23.38 0.90 -0.90
CA GLU A 50 -24.24 1.72 -0.05
C GLU A 50 -23.45 2.62 0.89
N ASN A 51 -22.39 2.10 1.53
CA ASN A 51 -21.53 2.90 2.39
C ASN A 51 -20.83 4.02 1.61
N ILE A 52 -20.23 3.70 0.46
CA ILE A 52 -19.53 4.69 -0.37
C ILE A 52 -20.53 5.74 -0.87
N ASN A 53 -21.65 5.34 -1.48
CA ASN A 53 -22.67 6.23 -2.02
C ASN A 53 -23.29 7.13 -0.95
N SER A 54 -23.57 6.59 0.25
CA SER A 54 -24.04 7.40 1.38
C SER A 54 -23.04 8.47 1.78
N GLY A 55 -21.75 8.20 1.62
CA GLY A 55 -20.69 9.16 1.86
C GLY A 55 -20.51 10.18 0.73
N LEU A 56 -20.63 9.75 -0.53
CA LEU A 56 -20.60 10.65 -1.70
C LEU A 56 -21.76 11.64 -1.69
N ALA A 57 -22.93 11.22 -1.19
CA ALA A 57 -24.08 12.11 -0.99
C ALA A 57 -23.82 13.24 0.02
N LEU A 58 -22.76 13.16 0.84
CA LEU A 58 -22.34 14.24 1.74
C LEU A 58 -21.44 15.28 1.06
N LEU A 59 -20.83 14.92 -0.08
CA LEU A 59 -19.97 15.82 -0.86
C LEU A 59 -20.73 16.56 -1.96
N THR A 60 -21.97 16.16 -2.21
CA THR A 60 -22.83 16.65 -3.29
C THR A 60 -24.17 17.06 -2.70
N ASP A 61 -24.97 17.82 -3.43
CA ASP A 61 -26.33 18.17 -3.00
C ASP A 61 -27.32 16.99 -3.17
N GLY A 62 -26.85 15.76 -2.86
CA GLY A 62 -27.63 14.53 -2.74
C GLY A 62 -27.97 13.80 -4.05
N ASN A 63 -27.90 14.46 -5.20
CA ASN A 63 -28.29 13.85 -6.48
C ASN A 63 -27.34 14.14 -7.65
N GLU A 64 -26.26 14.88 -7.41
CA GLU A 64 -25.23 15.14 -8.40
C GLU A 64 -24.11 14.11 -8.29
N PRO A 65 -23.48 13.72 -9.41
CA PRO A 65 -22.31 12.85 -9.35
C PRO A 65 -21.14 13.57 -8.67
N ALA A 66 -20.43 12.85 -7.81
CA ALA A 66 -19.32 13.43 -7.06
C ALA A 66 -18.08 13.55 -7.95
N LYS A 67 -17.43 14.70 -7.96
CA LYS A 67 -16.17 14.86 -8.69
C LYS A 67 -15.08 14.02 -8.02
N LEU A 68 -14.45 13.12 -8.77
CA LEU A 68 -13.38 12.24 -8.28
C LEU A 68 -12.26 13.04 -7.59
N ILE A 69 -11.92 14.22 -8.12
CA ILE A 69 -10.90 15.08 -7.53
C ILE A 69 -11.27 15.58 -6.13
N GLU A 70 -12.54 15.87 -5.87
CA GLU A 70 -13.02 16.31 -4.56
C GLU A 70 -13.00 15.13 -3.58
N VAL A 71 -13.41 13.95 -4.03
CA VAL A 71 -13.28 12.70 -3.25
C VAL A 71 -11.83 12.48 -2.83
N ILE A 72 -10.88 12.55 -3.77
CA ILE A 72 -9.44 12.36 -3.48
C ILE A 72 -8.93 13.43 -2.51
N LYS A 73 -9.33 14.70 -2.68
CA LYS A 73 -8.94 15.80 -1.77
C LYS A 73 -9.47 15.58 -0.36
N THR A 74 -10.65 15.00 -0.19
CA THR A 74 -11.22 14.72 1.13
C THR A 74 -10.50 13.55 1.80
N VAL A 75 -10.27 12.44 1.10
CA VAL A 75 -9.72 11.23 1.75
C VAL A 75 -8.20 11.26 1.94
N ARG A 76 -7.44 11.92 1.05
CA ARG A 76 -5.97 11.88 1.07
C ARG A 76 -5.35 12.51 2.32
N PRO A 77 -5.78 13.69 2.80
CA PRO A 77 -5.29 14.27 4.05
C PRO A 77 -5.50 13.34 5.26
N MET A 78 -6.52 12.47 5.19
CA MET A 78 -6.83 11.52 6.27
C MET A 78 -5.95 10.27 6.29
N GLY A 79 -5.00 10.17 5.37
CA GLY A 79 -4.09 9.03 5.27
C GLY A 79 -4.46 8.04 4.16
N TYR A 80 -5.54 8.27 3.42
CA TYR A 80 -5.96 7.38 2.35
C TYR A 80 -4.88 7.28 1.26
N GLY A 81 -4.51 6.05 0.89
CA GLY A 81 -3.49 5.82 -0.12
C GLY A 81 -2.05 6.16 0.32
N GLN A 82 -1.84 6.65 1.55
CA GLN A 82 -0.49 6.76 2.09
C GLN A 82 0.04 5.36 2.36
N PRO A 83 1.22 4.97 1.83
CA PRO A 83 1.82 3.71 2.25
C PRO A 83 1.93 3.77 3.75
N GLU A 84 1.52 2.71 4.46
CA GLU A 84 1.75 2.64 5.90
C GLU A 84 3.19 3.06 6.11
N SER A 85 3.39 4.19 6.81
CA SER A 85 4.69 4.82 6.98
C SER A 85 5.49 3.88 7.85
N GLY A 86 6.01 2.82 7.22
CA GLY A 86 6.23 1.53 7.82
C GLY A 86 7.17 1.71 8.98
N SER A 87 6.57 1.86 10.17
CA SER A 87 7.21 2.17 11.44
C SER A 87 8.58 2.78 11.26
N SER A 88 8.69 3.93 10.55
CA SER A 88 9.95 4.54 10.05
C SER A 88 11.13 3.86 10.69
N ARG A 89 11.55 2.71 10.11
CA ARG A 89 12.39 1.71 10.82
C ARG A 89 13.47 2.53 11.46
N GLY A 90 13.43 2.59 12.79
CA GLY A 90 14.04 3.67 13.54
C GLY A 90 15.30 4.08 12.83
N ASP A 91 15.40 5.38 12.51
CA ASP A 91 16.70 6.01 12.32
C ASP A 91 17.47 5.84 13.63
N GLY A 92 17.80 4.60 13.93
CA GLY A 92 18.79 4.17 14.87
C GLY A 92 20.04 4.67 14.20
N SER A 93 20.33 5.93 14.53
CA SER A 93 21.64 6.36 14.97
C SER A 93 22.67 5.50 14.26
N ARG A 94 22.85 5.80 12.96
CA ARG A 94 23.85 5.16 12.14
C ARG A 94 25.13 5.23 12.94
N GLY A 95 25.49 4.08 13.50
CA GLY A 95 26.80 3.83 14.05
C GLY A 95 27.78 4.41 13.06
N ARG A 96 28.55 5.36 13.58
CA ARG A 96 29.67 6.09 13.00
C ARG A 96 30.66 5.10 12.37
N SER A 97 30.28 4.53 11.23
CA SER A 97 31.07 3.56 10.49
C SER A 97 31.72 4.29 9.34
N GLY A 98 32.99 4.62 9.58
CA GLY A 98 34.05 4.63 8.58
C GLY A 98 33.79 5.48 7.35
N GLY A 99 34.46 6.64 7.33
CA GLY A 99 34.74 7.37 6.09
C GLY A 99 35.34 6.43 5.04
N GLY A 100 34.50 6.03 4.11
CA GLY A 100 34.86 5.31 2.91
C GLY A 100 34.48 6.20 1.73
N ASN A 101 35.48 6.86 1.18
CA ASN A 101 35.46 7.64 -0.03
C ASN A 101 34.92 6.78 -1.20
N ARG A 102 33.59 6.69 -1.34
CA ARG A 102 32.93 6.03 -2.48
C ARG A 102 32.71 7.07 -3.55
N GLY A 103 33.66 7.10 -4.50
CA GLY A 103 33.61 7.95 -5.66
C GLY A 103 32.39 7.69 -6.55
N GLY A 104 31.98 8.74 -7.24
CA GLY A 104 31.53 8.65 -8.63
C GLY A 104 30.24 7.89 -8.88
N GLY A 105 29.20 8.11 -8.08
CA GLY A 105 27.85 7.83 -8.55
C GLY A 105 27.51 8.81 -9.66
N GLY A 106 27.53 8.35 -10.91
CA GLY A 106 27.27 9.16 -12.10
C GLY A 106 26.03 10.01 -11.90
N SER A 107 26.23 11.31 -11.71
CA SER A 107 25.18 12.30 -11.92
C SER A 107 24.65 12.01 -13.32
N ARG A 108 23.44 11.46 -13.42
CA ARG A 108 22.68 11.46 -14.67
C ARG A 108 22.47 12.93 -14.99
N GLY A 109 23.44 13.49 -15.72
CA GLY A 109 23.47 14.88 -16.11
C GLY A 109 22.12 15.21 -16.73
N LEU A 110 21.58 16.36 -16.35
CA LEU A 110 20.40 16.87 -17.02
C LEU A 110 20.73 16.92 -18.52
N PRO A 111 19.86 16.40 -19.41
CA PRO A 111 20.05 16.50 -20.85
C PRO A 111 20.47 17.92 -21.22
N SER A 112 21.64 18.00 -21.85
CA SER A 112 22.35 19.25 -22.14
C SER A 112 22.15 19.69 -23.58
N THR A 113 21.79 18.74 -24.45
CA THR A 113 21.55 18.90 -25.88
C THR A 113 20.08 18.66 -26.24
N GLU A 114 19.66 19.17 -27.39
CA GLU A 114 18.30 18.99 -27.90
C GLU A 114 18.04 17.53 -28.31
N GLU A 115 19.05 16.85 -28.83
CA GLU A 115 18.99 15.45 -29.21
C GLU A 115 18.72 14.56 -27.98
N GLU A 116 19.38 14.83 -26.86
CA GLU A 116 19.11 14.11 -25.60
C GLU A 116 17.69 14.38 -25.07
N LEU A 117 17.17 15.60 -25.26
CA LEU A 117 15.78 15.93 -24.92
C LEU A 117 14.80 15.20 -25.81
N GLN A 118 15.09 15.09 -27.11
CA GLN A 118 14.23 14.38 -28.05
C GLN A 118 14.23 12.87 -27.80
N VAL A 119 15.38 12.28 -27.47
CA VAL A 119 15.48 10.87 -27.05
C VAL A 119 14.67 10.64 -25.78
N ARG A 120 14.75 11.56 -24.81
CA ARG A 120 13.98 11.46 -23.58
C ARG A 120 12.48 11.67 -23.81
N PHE A 121 12.12 12.57 -24.73
CA PHE A 121 10.74 12.81 -25.13
C PHE A 121 10.13 11.54 -25.75
N LYS A 122 10.81 10.97 -26.75
CA LYS A 122 10.42 9.72 -27.42
C LYS A 122 10.38 8.51 -26.49
N SER A 123 11.19 8.50 -25.42
CA SER A 123 11.17 7.37 -24.46
C SER A 123 9.92 7.35 -23.56
N LEU A 124 9.17 8.45 -23.52
CA LEU A 124 7.97 8.64 -22.69
C LEU A 124 6.70 8.79 -23.54
N ASP A 125 6.86 9.05 -24.85
CA ASP A 125 5.81 8.99 -25.87
C ASP A 125 5.58 7.51 -26.25
N ALA A 126 4.67 6.84 -25.54
CA ALA A 126 4.52 5.39 -25.61
C ALA A 126 3.84 4.97 -26.92
N ASN A 127 2.97 5.82 -27.46
CA ASN A 127 2.27 5.57 -28.72
C ASN A 127 3.05 6.08 -29.96
N GLY A 128 4.07 6.92 -29.77
CA GLY A 128 4.94 7.43 -30.83
C GLY A 128 4.29 8.48 -31.72
N ASP A 129 3.23 9.15 -31.27
CA ASP A 129 2.48 10.13 -32.06
C ASP A 129 3.11 11.54 -32.02
N GLY A 130 4.18 11.72 -31.26
CA GLY A 130 4.89 12.98 -31.09
C GLY A 130 4.25 13.92 -30.08
N ARG A 131 3.29 13.45 -29.28
CA ARG A 131 2.54 14.20 -28.28
C ARG A 131 2.36 13.33 -27.04
N TRP A 132 2.49 13.90 -25.85
CA TRP A 132 2.09 13.18 -24.64
C TRP A 132 0.66 13.52 -24.28
N THR A 133 -0.18 12.50 -24.12
CA THR A 133 -1.59 12.66 -23.74
C THR A 133 -1.93 11.81 -22.52
N GLY A 134 -2.90 12.26 -21.73
CA GLY A 134 -3.44 11.49 -20.60
C GLY A 134 -2.38 10.98 -19.63
N ASP A 135 -2.18 9.66 -19.63
CA ASP A 135 -1.29 8.93 -18.71
C ASP A 135 0.21 9.10 -19.04
N GLU A 136 0.56 9.57 -20.25
CA GLU A 136 1.94 9.85 -20.66
C GLU A 136 2.47 11.16 -20.05
N VAL A 137 1.55 12.07 -19.66
CA VAL A 137 1.88 13.34 -19.03
C VAL A 137 2.29 13.08 -17.58
N ASN A 138 3.60 12.96 -17.37
CA ASN A 138 4.15 12.80 -16.02
C ASN A 138 3.70 13.95 -15.08
N ARG A 139 3.51 13.64 -13.79
CA ARG A 139 3.10 14.56 -12.71
C ARG A 139 3.90 15.87 -12.65
N PHE A 140 5.13 15.85 -13.16
CA PHE A 140 5.95 17.04 -13.27
C PHE A 140 5.39 18.04 -14.31
N MET A 141 4.99 17.55 -15.49
CA MET A 141 4.45 18.38 -16.58
C MET A 141 3.02 18.82 -16.34
N SER A 142 2.25 18.08 -15.55
CA SER A 142 0.89 18.49 -15.18
C SER A 142 0.83 19.80 -14.38
N SER A 143 1.97 20.27 -13.84
CA SER A 143 2.08 21.54 -13.10
C SER A 143 2.63 22.70 -13.94
N GLN A 144 3.07 22.43 -15.17
CA GLN A 144 3.65 23.45 -16.04
C GLN A 144 2.56 24.11 -16.89
N PRO A 145 2.68 25.43 -17.19
CA PRO A 145 1.79 26.11 -18.13
C PRO A 145 1.73 25.44 -19.51
N ALA A 146 2.77 24.68 -19.85
CA ALA A 146 2.93 23.91 -21.09
C ALA A 146 1.97 22.71 -21.23
N ASN A 147 1.07 22.45 -20.27
CA ASN A 147 0.04 21.42 -20.34
C ASN A 147 -1.38 22.02 -20.23
N SER A 148 -1.58 23.21 -20.80
CA SER A 148 -2.85 23.95 -20.64
C SER A 148 -4.04 23.32 -21.36
N ASP A 149 -3.80 22.52 -22.40
CA ASP A 149 -4.81 21.85 -23.23
C ASP A 149 -4.84 20.31 -23.06
N GLY A 150 -4.03 19.78 -22.13
CA GLY A 150 -3.95 18.33 -21.86
C GLY A 150 -3.09 17.55 -22.86
N VAL A 151 -2.38 18.24 -23.75
CA VAL A 151 -1.45 17.64 -24.72
C VAL A 151 -0.09 18.33 -24.55
N VAL A 152 0.99 17.55 -24.42
CA VAL A 152 2.34 18.13 -24.35
C VAL A 152 3.10 17.80 -25.62
N THR A 153 3.36 18.82 -26.44
CA THR A 153 4.21 18.72 -27.63
C THR A 153 5.70 18.75 -27.26
N PHE A 154 6.57 18.35 -28.19
CA PHE A 154 8.01 18.42 -27.97
C PHE A 154 8.51 19.86 -27.69
N ASP A 155 7.91 20.86 -28.36
CA ASP A 155 8.30 22.27 -28.19
C ASP A 155 7.94 22.78 -26.79
N GLU A 156 6.77 22.39 -26.28
CA GLU A 156 6.32 22.65 -24.92
C GLU A 156 7.20 21.97 -23.87
N TYR A 157 7.55 20.69 -24.10
CA TYR A 157 8.48 19.94 -23.27
C TYR A 157 9.86 20.63 -23.21
N LYS A 158 10.38 21.05 -24.37
CA LYS A 158 11.66 21.75 -24.51
C LYS A 158 11.65 23.09 -23.78
N ALA A 159 10.59 23.90 -23.95
CA ALA A 159 10.44 25.19 -23.29
C ALA A 159 10.41 25.04 -21.76
N ALA A 160 9.62 24.09 -21.23
CA ALA A 160 9.57 23.80 -19.80
C ALA A 160 10.92 23.33 -19.27
N TRP A 161 11.64 22.49 -20.03
CA TRP A 161 12.98 22.01 -19.65
C TRP A 161 14.02 23.14 -19.57
N LEU A 162 14.01 24.05 -20.56
CA LEU A 162 14.89 25.21 -20.58
C LEU A 162 14.63 26.15 -19.40
N ALA A 163 13.37 26.39 -19.04
CA ALA A 163 13.02 27.22 -17.88
C ALA A 163 13.56 26.65 -16.56
N ILE A 164 13.52 25.32 -16.38
CA ILE A 164 14.10 24.64 -15.20
C ILE A 164 15.61 24.78 -15.20
N ARG A 165 16.25 24.53 -16.35
CA ARG A 165 17.70 24.66 -16.50
C ARG A 165 18.15 26.08 -16.20
N GLU A 166 17.43 27.09 -16.67
CA GLU A 166 17.69 28.49 -16.37
C GLU A 166 17.50 28.80 -14.89
N ARG A 167 16.48 28.25 -14.22
CA ARG A 167 16.32 28.38 -12.76
C ARG A 167 17.48 27.74 -11.98
N MET A 168 18.01 26.62 -12.48
CA MET A 168 19.15 25.93 -11.86
C MET A 168 20.49 26.60 -12.16
N GLN A 169 20.68 27.17 -13.35
CA GLN A 169 21.92 27.83 -13.77
C GLN A 169 21.98 29.32 -13.37
N GLY A 170 20.85 30.01 -13.43
CA GLY A 170 20.67 31.40 -12.99
C GLY A 170 20.48 31.54 -11.48
N GLY A 171 20.23 30.43 -10.78
CA GLY A 171 20.29 30.34 -9.31
C GLY A 171 21.73 30.34 -8.78
N GLY A 172 22.53 31.35 -9.17
CA GLY A 172 23.81 31.61 -8.55
C GLY A 172 23.67 31.88 -7.04
N ALA A 173 24.51 31.21 -6.25
CA ALA A 173 24.98 31.64 -4.92
C ALA A 173 24.00 31.72 -3.71
N GLY A 174 22.70 31.50 -3.85
CA GLY A 174 21.73 31.77 -2.76
C GLY A 174 21.14 30.55 -2.06
N GLY A 175 21.94 29.67 -1.45
CA GLY A 175 21.37 28.56 -0.69
C GLY A 175 22.33 27.45 -0.29
N GLY A 176 23.60 27.78 -0.04
CA GLY A 176 24.46 26.87 0.69
C GLY A 176 23.82 26.62 2.05
N HIS A 177 23.25 25.42 2.26
CA HIS A 177 23.09 24.89 3.59
C HIS A 177 24.50 24.75 4.16
N ASN A 178 24.92 25.81 4.86
CA ASN A 178 26.06 25.81 5.74
C ASN A 178 25.75 24.78 6.82
N HIS A 179 26.00 23.51 6.53
CA HIS A 179 26.18 22.51 7.57
C HIS A 179 27.43 22.94 8.31
N GLY A 180 27.21 23.77 9.34
CA GLY A 180 28.24 24.24 10.23
C GLY A 180 29.07 23.05 10.65
N SER A 181 30.29 23.00 10.12
CA SER A 181 31.35 22.13 10.57
C SER A 181 31.70 22.57 11.99
N GLY A 182 30.89 22.14 12.94
CA GLY A 182 31.18 22.22 14.36
C GLY A 182 32.45 21.42 14.61
N GLY A 183 33.56 22.14 14.68
CA GLY A 183 34.86 21.61 15.06
C GLY A 183 34.78 21.05 16.48
N HIS A 184 34.67 19.74 16.60
CA HIS A 184 34.95 19.06 17.86
C HIS A 184 36.46 19.01 18.04
N SER A 185 36.98 20.06 18.68
CA SER A 185 38.28 20.09 19.34
C SER A 185 38.31 19.02 20.44
N HIS A 186 38.96 17.89 20.18
CA HIS A 186 39.37 16.95 21.23
C HIS A 186 40.62 17.51 21.92
N GLY A 187 40.42 18.22 23.03
CA GLY A 187 41.47 18.68 23.92
C GLY A 187 41.26 18.19 25.35
N GLY A 188 42.28 17.54 25.92
CA GLY A 188 42.44 17.23 27.35
C GLY A 188 41.53 16.10 27.87
N GLY A 189 41.97 15.09 28.61
CA GLY A 189 42.99 15.10 29.66
C GLY A 189 42.30 14.67 30.96
N GLY A 190 42.72 13.54 31.54
CA GLY A 190 42.21 13.01 32.81
C GLY A 190 42.27 11.48 32.82
N GLN A 191 43.40 10.85 33.15
CA GLN A 191 43.90 10.56 34.51
C GLN A 191 42.89 9.85 35.43
N ASN A 192 43.21 8.58 35.68
CA ASN A 192 43.15 7.84 36.96
C ASN A 192 41.92 7.94 37.87
N ASN A 193 41.30 6.78 38.10
CA ASN A 193 41.06 6.13 39.42
C ASN A 193 40.19 4.88 39.15
N GLY A 194 40.49 3.65 39.58
CA GLY A 194 41.07 3.25 40.86
C GLY A 194 39.97 3.10 41.90
N GLY A 195 39.48 1.87 42.12
CA GLY A 195 38.51 1.51 43.17
C GLY A 195 37.69 0.26 42.77
N GLU A 196 38.12 -0.94 43.12
CA GLU A 196 37.89 -1.65 44.40
C GLU A 196 36.50 -2.28 44.58
N ARG A 197 36.53 -3.62 44.57
CA ARG A 197 35.99 -4.58 45.56
C ARG A 197 34.49 -4.61 45.92
N GLY A 198 33.95 -5.84 45.84
CA GLY A 198 32.80 -6.37 46.59
C GLY A 198 32.14 -7.50 45.79
N ALA A 199 32.45 -8.80 45.92
CA ALA A 199 32.40 -9.70 47.07
C ALA A 199 31.00 -9.86 47.71
N ARG A 200 30.25 -10.88 47.23
CA ARG A 200 29.25 -11.74 47.93
C ARG A 200 28.61 -12.63 46.84
N GLY A 201 28.54 -13.95 46.91
CA GLY A 201 28.57 -14.89 48.03
C GLY A 201 27.21 -15.58 48.15
N GLY A 202 27.17 -16.91 48.04
CA GLY A 202 26.00 -17.80 48.29
C GLY A 202 25.67 -18.68 47.07
N GLU A 203 26.19 -19.92 46.98
CA GLU A 203 25.63 -21.16 47.58
C GLU A 203 24.25 -21.55 47.01
N SER A 204 23.87 -22.78 46.73
CA SER A 204 24.47 -24.11 46.68
C SER A 204 23.34 -24.99 46.11
N GLY A 205 23.63 -25.93 45.21
CA GLY A 205 22.58 -26.75 44.59
C GLY A 205 23.14 -27.91 43.78
N VAL A 206 23.61 -28.90 44.52
CA VAL A 206 24.27 -30.14 44.10
C VAL A 206 23.33 -31.03 43.27
N GLY A 207 23.86 -31.62 42.20
CA GLY A 207 23.22 -32.67 41.41
C GLY A 207 24.23 -33.35 40.48
N GLU A 208 24.92 -34.35 41.03
CA GLU A 208 25.95 -35.17 40.39
C GLU A 208 25.42 -35.97 39.18
N GLY A 209 26.26 -36.14 38.17
CA GLY A 209 26.00 -37.04 37.04
C GLY A 209 27.22 -37.20 36.14
N ARG A 210 28.11 -38.10 36.54
CA ARG A 210 29.45 -38.35 35.97
C ARG A 210 29.43 -39.00 34.57
N GLY A 211 30.49 -38.70 33.82
CA GLY A 211 31.12 -39.61 32.84
C GLY A 211 31.04 -39.11 31.39
N ARG A 212 32.08 -39.16 30.56
CA ARG A 212 33.41 -39.74 30.69
C ARG A 212 34.25 -39.17 29.55
N SER A 213 35.47 -38.80 29.90
CA SER A 213 36.64 -38.51 29.06
C SER A 213 36.74 -39.19 27.69
N GLY A 214 37.14 -38.40 26.69
CA GLY A 214 37.75 -38.88 25.44
C GLY A 214 38.67 -37.79 24.88
N ALA A 215 39.93 -37.84 25.30
CA ALA A 215 41.00 -36.96 24.84
C ALA A 215 41.59 -37.44 23.51
N GLY A 216 42.10 -36.50 22.71
CA GLY A 216 43.17 -36.77 21.75
C GLY A 216 43.00 -36.06 20.40
N GLY A 217 44.00 -35.26 20.03
CA GLY A 217 44.24 -34.94 18.62
C GLY A 217 44.50 -33.47 18.32
N ALA A 218 45.66 -32.97 18.75
CA ALA A 218 46.27 -31.79 18.15
C ALA A 218 46.78 -32.13 16.73
N GLN A 219 46.53 -31.24 15.77
CA GLN A 219 47.37 -30.94 14.58
C GLN A 219 46.64 -29.83 13.78
N SER A 220 47.15 -28.61 13.73
CA SER A 220 48.25 -28.15 12.86
C SER A 220 47.75 -27.64 11.50
N ARG A 221 47.94 -26.32 11.32
CA ARG A 221 48.33 -25.62 10.09
C ARG A 221 47.42 -25.66 8.85
N GLY A 222 47.05 -24.43 8.44
CA GLY A 222 47.24 -23.99 7.06
C GLY A 222 45.96 -23.92 6.20
N GLY A 223 45.73 -22.74 5.62
CA GLY A 223 44.68 -22.46 4.64
C GLY A 223 43.96 -21.16 4.97
N GLN A 224 44.52 -19.98 4.67
CA GLN A 224 44.45 -19.37 3.32
C GLN A 224 43.17 -19.74 2.57
N GLY A 225 42.03 -19.29 3.10
CA GLY A 225 40.76 -19.22 2.39
C GLY A 225 40.36 -17.76 2.22
N GLY A 226 40.90 -17.10 1.19
CA GLY A 226 40.47 -15.77 0.76
C GLY A 226 39.00 -15.82 0.39
N ARG A 227 38.12 -15.39 1.30
CA ARG A 227 36.71 -15.17 1.00
C ARG A 227 36.61 -13.92 0.14
N GLN A 228 36.63 -14.14 -1.18
CA GLN A 228 36.11 -13.20 -2.17
C GLN A 228 34.71 -12.80 -1.74
N ARG A 229 34.60 -11.64 -1.09
CA ARG A 229 33.34 -10.91 -0.97
C ARG A 229 33.00 -10.43 -2.37
N GLY A 230 32.39 -11.31 -3.15
CA GLY A 230 31.65 -10.94 -4.35
C GLY A 230 30.55 -9.99 -3.93
N GLY A 231 30.83 -8.69 -4.04
CA GLY A 231 29.84 -7.64 -3.94
C GLY A 231 28.88 -7.82 -5.10
N VAL A 232 27.83 -8.59 -4.89
CA VAL A 232 26.63 -8.54 -5.72
C VAL A 232 26.09 -7.14 -5.54
N SER A 233 26.45 -6.27 -6.47
CA SER A 233 25.83 -4.99 -6.73
C SER A 233 24.40 -5.27 -7.20
N GLY A 234 23.54 -5.66 -6.26
CA GLY A 234 22.11 -5.68 -6.46
C GLY A 234 21.70 -4.26 -6.78
N GLY A 235 21.35 -4.05 -8.05
CA GLY A 235 20.84 -2.79 -8.54
C GLY A 235 19.75 -2.32 -7.60
N GLN A 236 19.92 -1.09 -7.12
CA GLN A 236 18.81 -0.31 -6.59
C GLN A 236 17.84 -0.10 -7.76
N GLY A 237 17.04 -1.13 -8.06
CA GLY A 237 15.84 -0.97 -8.84
C GLY A 237 15.09 0.18 -8.20
N ALA A 238 14.79 1.19 -9.01
CA ALA A 238 13.87 2.24 -8.64
C ALA A 238 12.69 1.53 -8.01
N ARG A 239 12.51 1.69 -6.70
CA ARG A 239 11.33 1.19 -6.00
C ARG A 239 10.19 1.97 -6.64
N GLY A 240 9.59 1.40 -7.68
CA GLY A 240 8.34 1.89 -8.24
C GLY A 240 7.46 2.08 -7.02
N ALA A 241 7.03 3.31 -6.79
CA ALA A 241 6.14 3.60 -5.69
C ALA A 241 4.98 2.63 -5.88
N THR A 242 4.89 1.62 -5.02
CA THR A 242 3.80 0.66 -5.05
C THR A 242 2.56 1.52 -4.88
N VAL A 243 1.80 1.68 -5.96
CA VAL A 243 0.55 2.43 -5.91
C VAL A 243 -0.27 1.72 -4.85
N ASN A 244 -0.60 2.44 -3.78
CA ASN A 244 -1.32 1.85 -2.66
C ASN A 244 -2.65 1.29 -3.21
N ASP A 245 -2.98 0.04 -2.86
CA ASP A 245 -4.19 -0.67 -3.31
C ASP A 245 -5.45 0.17 -3.09
N ASP A 246 -5.46 1.00 -2.05
CA ASP A 246 -6.52 1.97 -1.77
C ASP A 246 -6.65 3.03 -2.87
N ALA A 247 -5.55 3.63 -3.32
CA ALA A 247 -5.58 4.61 -4.40
C ALA A 247 -6.07 3.98 -5.71
N THR A 248 -5.58 2.76 -6.02
CA THR A 248 -6.04 1.98 -7.17
C THR A 248 -7.54 1.67 -7.07
N PHE A 249 -8.03 1.35 -5.87
CA PHE A 249 -9.45 1.11 -5.62
C PHE A 249 -10.30 2.35 -5.95
N LEU A 250 -9.97 3.54 -5.44
CA LEU A 250 -10.73 4.76 -5.77
C LEU A 250 -10.70 5.09 -7.25
N THR A 251 -9.54 4.97 -7.90
CA THR A 251 -9.47 5.21 -9.35
C THR A 251 -10.26 4.19 -10.16
N SER A 252 -10.44 2.97 -9.63
CA SER A 252 -11.26 1.96 -10.30
C SER A 252 -12.77 2.22 -10.21
N LEU A 253 -13.21 3.14 -9.33
CA LEU A 253 -14.62 3.52 -9.22
C LEU A 253 -15.10 4.38 -10.39
N ASP A 254 -14.19 5.12 -11.04
CA ASP A 254 -14.45 5.97 -12.21
C ASP A 254 -14.22 5.13 -13.48
N ARG A 255 -15.28 4.45 -13.92
CA ARG A 255 -15.17 3.38 -14.93
C ARG A 255 -14.94 3.94 -16.32
N ASP A 256 -15.67 5.01 -16.66
CA ASP A 256 -15.60 5.65 -17.97
C ASP A 256 -14.53 6.76 -18.04
N ARG A 257 -13.89 7.08 -16.90
CA ARG A 257 -12.81 8.05 -16.74
C ARG A 257 -13.26 9.48 -17.01
N ASP A 258 -14.54 9.78 -16.80
CA ASP A 258 -15.07 11.14 -16.94
C ASP A 258 -14.81 12.02 -15.70
N ARG A 259 -14.22 11.45 -14.64
CA ARG A 259 -13.88 12.08 -13.35
C ARG A 259 -15.09 12.45 -12.52
N LEU A 260 -16.25 11.91 -12.85
CA LEU A 260 -17.47 11.95 -12.07
C LEU A 260 -17.71 10.54 -11.52
N LEU A 261 -18.16 10.46 -10.27
CA LEU A 261 -18.48 9.19 -9.64
C LEU A 261 -19.99 9.12 -9.47
N THR A 262 -20.61 8.27 -10.27
CA THR A 262 -22.03 7.94 -10.15
C THR A 262 -22.25 6.74 -9.24
N SER A 263 -23.44 6.65 -8.63
CA SER A 263 -23.82 5.50 -7.79
C SER A 263 -23.80 4.17 -8.55
N SER A 264 -24.09 4.20 -9.85
CA SER A 264 -24.02 3.04 -10.75
C SER A 264 -22.59 2.56 -10.92
N GLU A 265 -21.65 3.46 -11.21
CA GLU A 265 -20.25 3.09 -11.41
C GLU A 265 -19.63 2.56 -10.13
N VAL A 266 -19.90 3.18 -8.99
CA VAL A 266 -19.45 2.67 -7.69
C VAL A 266 -19.96 1.24 -7.48
N LYS A 267 -21.24 0.97 -7.77
CA LYS A 267 -21.82 -0.37 -7.61
C LYS A 267 -21.17 -1.39 -8.54
N GLU A 268 -21.03 -1.05 -9.81
CA GLU A 268 -20.44 -1.92 -10.81
C GLU A 268 -18.95 -2.18 -10.54
N ALA A 269 -18.18 -1.14 -10.24
CA ALA A 269 -16.76 -1.25 -9.93
C ALA A 269 -16.49 -2.07 -8.67
N VAL A 270 -17.27 -1.86 -7.60
CA VAL A 270 -17.17 -2.67 -6.38
C VAL A 270 -17.54 -4.11 -6.67
N SER A 271 -18.62 -4.37 -7.41
CA SER A 271 -19.04 -5.73 -7.78
C SER A 271 -17.98 -6.44 -8.63
N GLU A 272 -17.43 -5.77 -9.63
CA GLU A 272 -16.39 -6.31 -10.49
C GLU A 272 -15.09 -6.57 -9.73
N ASN A 273 -14.66 -5.66 -8.87
CA ASN A 273 -13.45 -5.83 -8.05
C ASN A 273 -13.63 -7.01 -7.07
N THR A 274 -14.80 -7.08 -6.44
CA THR A 274 -15.18 -8.18 -5.55
C THR A 274 -15.11 -9.50 -6.31
N ALA A 275 -15.80 -9.62 -7.45
CA ALA A 275 -15.79 -10.81 -8.30
C ALA A 275 -14.39 -11.20 -8.80
N LYS A 276 -13.57 -10.24 -9.23
CA LYS A 276 -12.17 -10.47 -9.68
C LYS A 276 -11.30 -11.04 -8.56
N ASN A 277 -11.43 -10.52 -7.35
CA ASN A 277 -10.68 -11.05 -6.23
C ASN A 277 -11.11 -12.49 -5.93
N PHE A 278 -12.40 -12.82 -6.04
CA PHE A 278 -12.90 -14.20 -5.87
C PHE A 278 -12.44 -15.15 -6.96
N SER A 279 -12.53 -14.73 -8.22
CA SER A 279 -12.09 -15.58 -9.34
C SER A 279 -10.60 -15.87 -9.28
N THR A 280 -9.80 -14.96 -8.72
CA THR A 280 -8.37 -15.18 -8.49
C THR A 280 -8.15 -16.37 -7.55
N PHE A 281 -8.88 -16.46 -6.43
CA PHE A 281 -8.75 -17.60 -5.50
C PHE A 281 -9.29 -18.90 -6.10
N ALA A 282 -10.45 -18.83 -6.75
CA ALA A 282 -11.05 -19.99 -7.40
C ALA A 282 -10.18 -20.56 -8.54
N ALA A 283 -9.38 -19.72 -9.21
CA ALA A 283 -8.43 -20.17 -10.21
C ALA A 283 -7.23 -20.93 -9.64
N HIS A 284 -6.98 -20.83 -8.33
CA HIS A 284 -5.88 -21.52 -7.65
C HIS A 284 -6.33 -22.80 -6.95
N ASP A 285 -7.62 -23.00 -6.73
CA ASP A 285 -8.23 -24.24 -6.24
C ASP A 285 -8.31 -25.25 -7.41
N LYS A 286 -7.28 -26.11 -7.51
CA LYS A 286 -7.10 -26.99 -8.67
C LYS A 286 -7.96 -28.22 -8.60
N ASP A 287 -8.14 -28.77 -7.41
CA ASP A 287 -8.96 -29.95 -7.17
C ASP A 287 -10.44 -29.60 -6.96
N ARG A 288 -10.77 -28.30 -6.89
CA ARG A 288 -12.13 -27.75 -6.80
C ARG A 288 -12.84 -28.22 -5.53
N ASP A 289 -12.09 -28.36 -4.44
CA ASP A 289 -12.62 -28.80 -3.16
C ASP A 289 -13.19 -27.64 -2.32
N GLY A 290 -13.10 -26.40 -2.83
CA GLY A 290 -13.57 -25.19 -2.17
C GLY A 290 -12.59 -24.66 -1.12
N LYS A 291 -11.38 -25.21 -1.05
CA LYS A 291 -10.33 -24.85 -0.12
C LYS A 291 -9.03 -24.58 -0.91
N LEU A 292 -8.11 -23.89 -0.27
CA LEU A 292 -6.75 -23.73 -0.79
C LEU A 292 -5.76 -24.44 0.12
N SER A 293 -5.09 -25.45 -0.42
CA SER A 293 -3.93 -26.03 0.22
C SER A 293 -2.77 -25.01 0.29
N PRO A 294 -1.75 -25.21 1.16
CA PRO A 294 -0.58 -24.34 1.21
C PRO A 294 0.15 -24.21 -0.14
N ALA A 295 0.17 -25.28 -0.94
CA ALA A 295 0.83 -25.31 -2.24
C ALA A 295 0.04 -24.56 -3.32
N GLU A 296 -1.29 -24.53 -3.25
CA GLU A 296 -2.14 -23.73 -4.12
C GLU A 296 -2.09 -22.26 -3.74
N TYR A 297 -2.14 -21.97 -2.44
CA TYR A 297 -1.94 -20.61 -1.94
C TYR A 297 -0.59 -20.03 -2.38
N ALA A 298 0.48 -20.83 -2.36
CA ALA A 298 1.79 -20.41 -2.85
C ALA A 298 1.78 -19.96 -4.32
N GLN A 299 0.97 -20.61 -5.17
CA GLN A 299 0.85 -20.27 -6.59
C GLN A 299 0.10 -18.95 -6.82
N SER A 300 -0.72 -18.52 -5.86
CA SER A 300 -1.37 -17.21 -5.89
C SER A 300 -0.44 -16.04 -5.57
N LEU A 301 0.74 -16.33 -5.00
CA LEU A 301 1.66 -15.30 -4.55
C LEU A 301 2.73 -15.01 -5.60
N SER A 302 2.87 -13.73 -5.95
CA SER A 302 4.04 -13.24 -6.69
C SER A 302 5.24 -13.10 -5.75
N LEU A 303 5.98 -14.19 -5.55
CA LEU A 303 7.16 -14.20 -4.69
C LEU A 303 8.41 -13.67 -5.44
N PRO A 304 9.27 -12.85 -4.79
CA PRO A 304 10.52 -12.42 -5.39
C PRO A 304 11.42 -13.60 -5.77
N GLU A 305 12.12 -13.48 -6.89
CA GLU A 305 13.09 -14.47 -7.33
C GLU A 305 14.18 -14.70 -6.26
N GLY A 306 14.49 -15.97 -5.97
CA GLY A 306 15.47 -16.35 -4.93
C GLY A 306 14.92 -16.41 -3.50
N SER A 307 13.60 -16.30 -3.30
CA SER A 307 12.98 -16.55 -2.00
C SER A 307 13.26 -17.98 -1.51
N GLN A 308 13.58 -18.15 -0.23
CA GLN A 308 13.74 -19.48 0.37
C GLN A 308 12.36 -20.07 0.64
N LEU A 309 11.97 -21.02 -0.20
CA LEU A 309 10.67 -21.68 -0.14
C LEU A 309 10.77 -22.99 0.65
N ASN A 310 9.72 -23.32 1.39
CA ASN A 310 9.56 -24.63 2.01
C ASN A 310 9.03 -25.66 0.98
N GLU A 311 8.75 -26.88 1.44
CA GLU A 311 8.20 -27.96 0.60
C GLU A 311 6.87 -27.62 -0.08
N ASN A 312 6.10 -26.70 0.50
CA ASN A 312 4.82 -26.22 -0.02
C ASN A 312 4.99 -24.99 -0.93
N GLY A 313 6.21 -24.56 -1.24
CA GLY A 313 6.46 -23.39 -2.08
C GLY A 313 6.23 -22.04 -1.39
N LEU A 314 6.04 -22.02 -0.06
CA LEU A 314 5.85 -20.78 0.71
C LEU A 314 7.16 -20.34 1.35
N ASP A 315 7.45 -19.04 1.33
CA ASP A 315 8.47 -18.47 2.21
C ASP A 315 7.97 -18.39 3.66
N ARG A 316 8.88 -18.17 4.61
CA ARG A 316 8.53 -18.10 6.05
C ARG A 316 7.44 -17.06 6.34
N ARG A 317 7.42 -15.94 5.62
CA ARG A 317 6.44 -14.86 5.83
C ARG A 317 5.06 -15.27 5.31
N SER A 318 4.99 -15.86 4.14
CA SER A 318 3.75 -16.31 3.52
C SER A 318 3.15 -17.47 4.28
N GLN A 319 3.98 -18.38 4.82
CA GLN A 319 3.54 -19.44 5.72
C GLN A 319 2.91 -18.88 7.00
N MET A 320 3.52 -17.88 7.64
CA MET A 320 2.90 -17.22 8.81
C MET A 320 1.60 -16.49 8.45
N ARG A 321 1.45 -15.99 7.21
CA ARG A 321 0.21 -15.37 6.75
C ARG A 321 -0.88 -16.41 6.55
N PHE A 322 -0.56 -17.52 5.89
CA PHE A 322 -1.45 -18.67 5.70
C PHE A 322 -2.02 -19.13 7.06
N GLN A 323 -1.14 -19.43 8.01
CA GLN A 323 -1.52 -19.88 9.37
C GLN A 323 -2.37 -18.89 10.18
N ARG A 324 -2.37 -17.60 9.82
CA ARG A 324 -3.23 -16.60 10.48
C ARG A 324 -4.60 -16.50 9.84
N MET A 325 -4.71 -16.89 8.57
CA MET A 325 -5.98 -16.90 7.84
C MET A 325 -6.73 -18.21 8.07
N ASP A 326 -5.97 -19.30 8.29
CA ASP A 326 -6.45 -20.62 8.72
C ASP A 326 -6.88 -20.52 10.20
N ALA A 327 -8.11 -20.06 10.38
CA ALA A 327 -8.68 -19.72 11.67
C ALA A 327 -9.07 -20.97 12.46
N ASP A 328 -9.47 -22.04 11.78
CA ASP A 328 -9.81 -23.32 12.40
C ASP A 328 -8.61 -24.29 12.51
N GLN A 329 -7.46 -23.94 11.92
CA GLN A 329 -6.20 -24.68 11.96
C GLN A 329 -6.31 -26.06 11.31
N ASP A 330 -7.15 -26.20 10.28
CA ASP A 330 -7.31 -27.45 9.55
C ASP A 330 -6.20 -27.70 8.50
N GLY A 331 -5.33 -26.71 8.29
CA GLY A 331 -4.20 -26.78 7.36
C GLY A 331 -4.55 -26.40 5.93
N THR A 332 -5.78 -25.98 5.66
CA THR A 332 -6.29 -25.46 4.40
C THR A 332 -6.91 -24.08 4.62
N LEU A 333 -7.23 -23.36 3.54
CA LEU A 333 -8.00 -22.11 3.63
C LEU A 333 -9.31 -22.27 2.91
N SER A 334 -10.42 -22.29 3.65
CA SER A 334 -11.76 -22.30 3.07
C SER A 334 -12.01 -21.02 2.29
N ILE A 335 -12.36 -21.16 1.00
CA ILE A 335 -12.66 -20.02 0.13
C ILE A 335 -13.87 -19.26 0.67
N GLU A 336 -14.91 -19.97 1.12
CA GLU A 336 -16.17 -19.38 1.55
C GLU A 336 -16.11 -18.76 2.96
N SER A 337 -15.43 -19.38 3.93
CA SER A 337 -15.47 -18.87 5.32
C SER A 337 -14.28 -18.00 5.69
N GLU A 338 -13.08 -18.32 5.21
CA GLU A 338 -11.84 -17.71 5.71
C GLU A 338 -11.31 -16.63 4.77
N LEU A 339 -11.16 -16.97 3.49
CA LEU A 339 -10.70 -16.01 2.48
C LEU A 339 -11.79 -14.97 2.20
N LEU A 340 -13.01 -15.42 1.90
CA LEU A 340 -14.17 -14.56 1.71
C LEU A 340 -14.48 -13.76 2.98
N GLY A 341 -14.44 -14.37 4.16
CA GLY A 341 -14.63 -13.67 5.43
C GLY A 341 -13.62 -12.53 5.62
N GLY A 342 -12.34 -12.78 5.39
CA GLY A 342 -11.28 -11.78 5.47
C GLY A 342 -11.45 -10.64 4.45
N MET A 343 -11.74 -10.98 3.19
CA MET A 343 -11.97 -10.01 2.13
C MET A 343 -13.22 -9.17 2.34
N LYS A 344 -14.32 -9.80 2.73
CA LYS A 344 -15.60 -9.16 3.08
C LYS A 344 -15.38 -8.13 4.17
N ASN A 345 -14.71 -8.52 5.25
CA ASN A 345 -14.41 -7.62 6.35
C ASN A 345 -13.50 -6.47 5.90
N SER A 346 -12.51 -6.74 5.05
CA SER A 346 -11.62 -5.72 4.49
C SER A 346 -12.35 -4.72 3.59
N LEU A 347 -13.17 -5.19 2.64
CA LEU A 347 -13.94 -4.35 1.73
C LEU A 347 -15.00 -3.53 2.46
N LEU A 348 -15.74 -4.15 3.39
CA LEU A 348 -16.71 -3.46 4.23
C LEU A 348 -16.05 -2.40 5.12
N ALA A 349 -14.91 -2.73 5.74
CA ALA A 349 -14.15 -1.77 6.52
C ALA A 349 -13.65 -0.62 5.65
N ARG A 350 -13.17 -0.89 4.43
CA ARG A 350 -12.74 0.14 3.48
C ARG A 350 -13.90 1.06 3.07
N GLY A 351 -15.04 0.50 2.68
CA GLY A 351 -16.22 1.29 2.32
C GLY A 351 -16.73 2.14 3.48
N MET A 352 -16.74 1.58 4.69
CA MET A 352 -17.09 2.31 5.90
C MET A 352 -16.06 3.41 6.22
N ALA A 353 -14.76 3.12 6.15
CA ALA A 353 -13.72 4.11 6.42
C ALA A 353 -13.77 5.28 5.42
N ILE A 354 -14.03 5.01 4.14
CA ILE A 354 -14.25 6.05 3.13
C ILE A 354 -15.46 6.92 3.50
N ARG A 355 -16.59 6.29 3.88
CA ARG A 355 -17.78 7.01 4.37
C ARG A 355 -17.46 7.89 5.58
N CYS A 356 -16.73 7.36 6.55
CA CYS A 356 -16.29 8.09 7.73
C CYS A 356 -15.40 9.28 7.37
N CYS A 357 -14.52 9.13 6.38
CA CYS A 357 -13.72 10.25 5.88
C CYS A 357 -14.60 11.36 5.30
N PHE A 358 -15.66 11.03 4.56
CA PHE A 358 -16.59 12.04 4.06
C PHE A 358 -17.39 12.72 5.19
N GLN A 359 -17.81 11.97 6.22
CA GLN A 359 -18.48 12.56 7.38
C GLN A 359 -17.55 13.43 8.25
N ALA A 360 -16.27 13.08 8.28
CA ALA A 360 -15.22 13.86 8.92
C ALA A 360 -14.72 15.01 8.05
N ASN A 361 -15.27 15.22 6.84
CA ASN A 361 -14.90 16.36 6.03
C ASN A 361 -15.28 17.65 6.75
N GLY A 362 -14.33 18.56 6.93
CA GLY A 362 -14.52 19.77 7.73
C GLY A 362 -14.46 19.56 9.25
N ILE A 363 -14.03 18.39 9.72
CA ILE A 363 -13.73 18.20 11.15
C ILE A 363 -12.55 19.07 11.59
N ASP A 364 -11.53 19.19 10.73
CA ASP A 364 -10.39 20.08 10.90
C ASP A 364 -10.82 21.50 10.50
N ALA A 365 -11.46 22.18 11.43
CA ALA A 365 -12.11 23.47 11.22
C ALA A 365 -11.09 24.62 11.24
N ASP A 366 -9.99 24.44 11.99
CA ASP A 366 -8.92 25.44 12.09
C ASP A 366 -7.79 25.24 11.03
N GLY A 367 -7.77 24.09 10.35
CA GLY A 367 -6.85 23.78 9.26
C GLY A 367 -5.46 23.38 9.74
N ASP A 368 -5.29 22.97 11.00
CA ASP A 368 -4.00 22.58 11.58
C ASP A 368 -3.56 21.15 11.21
N GLN A 369 -4.38 20.43 10.41
CA GLN A 369 -4.18 19.05 9.99
C GLN A 369 -4.20 18.06 11.16
N LYS A 370 -4.86 18.42 12.25
CA LYS A 370 -5.14 17.53 13.38
C LYS A 370 -6.63 17.57 13.67
N VAL A 371 -7.03 16.65 14.54
CA VAL A 371 -8.38 16.64 15.10
C VAL A 371 -8.26 16.78 16.60
N SER A 372 -8.74 17.92 17.07
CA SER A 372 -8.95 18.23 18.48
C SER A 372 -10.22 17.57 19.02
N ARG A 373 -10.39 17.59 20.34
CA ARG A 373 -11.60 17.06 20.97
C ARG A 373 -12.81 17.93 20.64
N GLU A 374 -12.61 19.24 20.65
CA GLU A 374 -13.63 20.24 20.37
C GLU A 374 -14.19 20.10 18.96
N GLU A 375 -13.31 19.87 17.98
CA GLU A 375 -13.69 19.58 16.59
C GLU A 375 -14.45 18.26 16.44
N LEU A 376 -14.00 17.23 17.15
CA LEU A 376 -14.69 15.95 17.16
C LEU A 376 -16.09 16.05 17.76
N ASP A 377 -16.23 16.76 18.87
CA ASP A 377 -17.51 17.00 19.55
C ASP A 377 -18.47 17.78 18.63
N ALA A 378 -17.95 18.78 17.90
CA ALA A 378 -18.71 19.59 16.95
C ALA A 378 -19.06 18.87 15.63
N SER A 379 -18.41 17.74 15.32
CA SER A 379 -18.63 17.00 14.08
C SER A 379 -20.00 16.30 14.02
N ASN A 380 -20.47 15.99 12.81
CA ASN A 380 -21.67 15.21 12.54
C ASN A 380 -21.44 13.68 12.60
N LEU A 381 -20.33 13.23 13.22
CA LEU A 381 -20.06 11.80 13.40
C LEU A 381 -21.06 11.16 14.38
N SER A 382 -21.34 9.87 14.21
CA SER A 382 -22.18 9.15 15.17
C SER A 382 -21.49 9.05 16.53
N ASP A 383 -22.26 8.98 17.61
CA ASP A 383 -21.74 8.89 18.98
C ASP A 383 -20.80 7.70 19.16
N ASP A 384 -21.10 6.55 18.53
CA ASP A 384 -20.24 5.37 18.57
C ASP A 384 -18.88 5.62 17.92
N MET A 385 -18.86 6.38 16.82
CA MET A 385 -17.62 6.76 16.15
C MET A 385 -16.84 7.78 16.96
N LYS A 386 -17.53 8.80 17.51
CA LYS A 386 -16.92 9.79 18.41
C LYS A 386 -16.27 9.09 19.58
N LYS A 387 -16.99 8.22 20.28
CA LYS A 387 -16.49 7.42 21.41
C LYS A 387 -15.28 6.57 21.04
N SER A 388 -15.29 5.95 19.85
CA SER A 388 -14.18 5.11 19.38
C SER A 388 -12.91 5.93 19.07
N LEU A 389 -13.08 7.18 18.62
CA LEU A 389 -11.98 8.12 18.41
C LEU A 389 -11.50 8.76 19.72
N GLU A 390 -12.44 9.18 20.58
CA GLU A 390 -12.23 9.85 21.87
C GLU A 390 -11.40 9.01 22.83
N ALA A 391 -11.66 7.69 22.91
CA ALA A 391 -10.92 6.78 23.78
C ALA A 391 -9.40 6.77 23.51
N ARG A 392 -8.95 7.42 22.42
CA ARG A 392 -7.56 7.51 21.98
C ARG A 392 -7.12 8.94 21.65
N LEU A 393 -7.87 9.95 22.08
CA LEU A 393 -7.60 11.38 21.92
C LEU A 393 -7.19 11.99 23.27
N GLU A 394 -6.05 11.57 23.82
CA GLU A 394 -5.41 12.31 24.93
C GLU A 394 -4.69 13.57 24.42
N THR A 395 -4.34 13.59 23.13
CA THR A 395 -3.67 14.69 22.44
C THR A 395 -4.26 14.84 21.03
N PRO A 396 -4.29 16.06 20.45
CA PRO A 396 -4.73 16.26 19.07
C PRO A 396 -4.01 15.29 18.13
N GLN A 397 -4.78 14.53 17.36
CA GLN A 397 -4.23 13.48 16.50
C GLN A 397 -4.06 13.98 15.08
N PRO A 398 -2.97 13.60 14.38
CA PRO A 398 -2.80 13.99 12.99
C PRO A 398 -3.93 13.42 12.14
N LEU A 399 -4.50 14.27 11.28
CA LEU A 399 -5.58 13.92 10.36
C LEU A 399 -5.19 12.70 9.51
N SER A 400 -3.92 12.61 9.10
CA SER A 400 -3.35 11.52 8.31
C SER A 400 -3.41 10.13 8.98
N SER A 401 -3.74 10.05 10.27
CA SER A 401 -3.91 8.79 10.98
C SER A 401 -5.37 8.33 11.08
N LEU A 402 -6.33 9.20 10.76
CA LEU A 402 -7.75 8.92 10.96
C LEU A 402 -8.25 7.76 10.09
N TYR A 403 -7.84 7.68 8.83
CA TYR A 403 -8.30 6.62 7.95
C TYR A 403 -7.98 5.23 8.51
N GLN A 404 -6.76 5.03 9.00
CA GLN A 404 -6.36 3.76 9.62
C GLN A 404 -7.12 3.48 10.92
N ARG A 405 -7.49 4.52 11.67
CA ARG A 405 -8.34 4.39 12.86
C ARG A 405 -9.76 4.00 12.47
N PHE A 406 -10.34 4.63 11.44
CA PHE A 406 -11.66 4.28 10.94
C PHE A 406 -11.68 2.84 10.45
N LEU A 407 -10.69 2.41 9.66
CA LEU A 407 -10.53 1.02 9.25
C LEU A 407 -10.53 0.06 10.46
N ALA A 408 -9.75 0.36 11.50
CA ALA A 408 -9.67 -0.48 12.70
C ALA A 408 -11.00 -0.56 13.48
N VAL A 409 -11.70 0.57 13.62
CA VAL A 409 -13.01 0.63 14.30
C VAL A 409 -14.06 -0.13 13.50
N SER A 410 -14.08 0.05 12.17
CA SER A 410 -14.99 -0.65 11.28
C SER A 410 -14.81 -2.17 11.38
N LEU A 411 -13.57 -2.66 11.36
CA LEU A 411 -13.29 -4.09 11.55
C LEU A 411 -13.80 -4.61 12.90
N GLN A 412 -13.56 -3.87 13.99
CA GLN A 412 -14.06 -4.29 15.32
C GLN A 412 -15.58 -4.34 15.38
N SER A 413 -16.28 -3.41 14.71
CA SER A 413 -17.75 -3.38 14.67
C SER A 413 -18.32 -4.57 13.89
N LEU A 414 -17.64 -5.03 12.83
CA LEU A 414 -18.05 -6.16 12.01
C LEU A 414 -17.82 -7.51 12.69
N THR A 415 -16.83 -7.61 13.58
CA THR A 415 -16.51 -8.87 14.29
C THR A 415 -17.30 -9.07 15.58
N LYS A 416 -18.00 -8.06 16.09
CA LYS A 416 -18.83 -8.24 17.29
C LYS A 416 -20.05 -9.10 16.93
N PRO A 417 -20.27 -10.25 17.61
CA PRO A 417 -21.51 -11.00 17.42
C PRO A 417 -22.67 -10.05 17.74
N GLN A 418 -23.67 -9.99 16.86
CA GLN A 418 -24.88 -9.24 17.16
C GLN A 418 -25.49 -9.90 18.40
N ALA A 419 -25.47 -9.20 19.52
CA ALA A 419 -26.14 -9.68 20.72
C ALA A 419 -27.63 -9.73 20.38
N GLU A 420 -28.17 -10.95 20.31
CA GLU A 420 -29.59 -11.22 20.08
C GLU A 420 -30.49 -10.59 21.16
#